data_AF-A0AAV7DJ00-F1
#
_entry.id   AF-A0AAV7DJ00-F1
#
_cell.length_a   1.000
_cell.length_b   1.000
_cell.length_c   1.000
_cell.angle_alpha   90.00
_cell.angle_beta   90.00
_cell.angle_gamma   90.00
#
_symmetry.space_group_name_H-M   'P 1'
#
loop_
_entity.id
_entity.type
_entity.pdbx_description
1 polymer ?
#
loop_
_entity_poly.entity_id
_entity_poly.type
_entity_poly.pdbx_seq_one_letter_code
_entity_poly.pdbx_strand_id
1 'polypeptide(L)'
;MLSDRKRELEQQLSTIMEENDQLQGLVEEMHDRELTLSQQTCAKEIQLGESQLELEELRHSYRQLQMKMEELREEKSLQHLNSTSTSLLSEIEQSIEAEEQEQEREQLRLQLWEAHCQVRSLCCQLRGNESADSAVSTDSSMDESSETSSAKDVPAGSLRTALSELKSLILSILETCEAASSRKCEDDGLEEQIKQTSEDSKALRDLLQGEQVRMKQTFEELQRLHKQVTLLSVEMTALKEERDHLLELTQNNDTHEQLLKAIKDRDEAIAKKNAVEMELAKCRIDLMSLNTQLLDAIQQKLNLSQQLEAWQDDMHRVIDQQLMDKHQKEWSQTVYSFSSGQVKPCGKVTTLNGTERPGEEPIGSEGRRLFSFLKKTKC
;
A
#
# COMPACT_ATOMS: atom_id res chain seq x y z
N MET A 1 -85.65 2.83 -29.92
CA MET A 1 -84.73 3.40 -30.93
C MET A 1 -83.87 4.53 -30.35
N LEU A 2 -84.38 5.75 -30.16
CA LEU A 2 -83.56 6.85 -29.61
C LEU A 2 -83.10 6.61 -28.16
N SER A 3 -83.96 6.01 -27.33
CA SER A 3 -83.64 5.61 -25.96
C SER A 3 -82.51 4.59 -25.88
N ASP A 4 -82.47 3.63 -26.81
CA ASP A 4 -81.49 2.55 -26.82
C ASP A 4 -80.13 3.07 -27.30
N ARG A 5 -80.12 3.94 -28.31
CA ARG A 5 -78.91 4.63 -28.75
C ARG A 5 -78.33 5.54 -27.67
N LYS A 6 -79.18 6.25 -26.93
CA LYS A 6 -78.76 7.05 -25.77
C LYS A 6 -78.09 6.17 -24.70
N ARG A 7 -78.71 5.04 -24.34
CA ARG A 7 -78.17 4.08 -23.37
C ARG A 7 -76.81 3.51 -23.81
N GLU A 8 -76.69 3.17 -25.09
CA GLU A 8 -75.44 2.65 -25.66
C GLU A 8 -74.30 3.69 -25.59
N LEU A 9 -74.58 4.96 -25.93
CA LEU A 9 -73.59 6.04 -25.81
C LEU A 9 -73.22 6.33 -24.36
N GLU A 10 -74.17 6.29 -23.43
CA GLU A 10 -73.90 6.42 -21.99
C GLU A 10 -73.00 5.29 -21.49
N GLN A 11 -73.21 4.06 -21.97
CA GLN A 11 -72.36 2.92 -21.62
C GLN A 11 -70.95 3.07 -22.20
N GLN A 12 -70.81 3.49 -23.46
CA GLN A 12 -69.51 3.76 -24.08
C GLN A 12 -68.76 4.91 -23.38
N LEU A 13 -69.48 5.94 -22.94
CA LEU A 13 -68.89 7.04 -22.19
C LEU A 13 -68.41 6.57 -20.80
N SER A 14 -69.18 5.71 -20.12
CA SER A 14 -68.77 5.09 -18.85
C SER A 14 -67.51 4.25 -19.02
N THR A 15 -67.43 3.40 -20.05
CA THR A 15 -66.24 2.57 -20.29
C THR A 15 -65.01 3.41 -20.58
N ILE A 16 -65.15 4.48 -21.38
CA ILE A 16 -64.03 5.39 -21.67
C ILE A 16 -63.59 6.16 -20.42
N MET A 17 -64.53 6.54 -19.54
CA MET A 17 -64.19 7.19 -18.27
C MET A 17 -63.42 6.25 -17.35
N GLU A 18 -63.87 5.00 -17.21
CA GLU A 18 -63.18 3.98 -16.42
C GLU A 18 -61.78 3.68 -16.95
N GLU A 19 -61.61 3.60 -18.27
CA GLU A 19 -60.30 3.44 -18.91
C GLU A 19 -59.40 4.66 -18.67
N ASN A 20 -59.95 5.87 -18.71
CA ASN A 20 -59.19 7.09 -18.46
C ASN A 20 -58.72 7.18 -16.99
N ASP A 21 -59.59 6.83 -16.03
CA ASP A 21 -59.24 6.77 -14.61
C ASP A 21 -58.12 5.73 -14.36
N GLN A 22 -58.17 4.57 -15.02
CA GLN A 22 -57.12 3.56 -14.97
C GLN A 22 -55.80 4.06 -15.56
N LEU A 23 -55.84 4.72 -16.72
CA LEU A 23 -54.65 5.30 -17.35
C LEU A 23 -54.04 6.40 -16.48
N GLN A 24 -54.87 7.24 -15.85
CA GLN A 24 -54.41 8.26 -14.93
C GLN A 24 -53.69 7.63 -13.72
N GLY A 25 -54.27 6.59 -13.11
CA GLY A 25 -53.62 5.85 -12.01
C GLY A 25 -52.27 5.25 -12.43
N LEU A 26 -52.19 4.66 -13.63
CA LEU A 26 -50.92 4.15 -14.15
C LEU A 26 -49.88 5.26 -14.39
N VAL A 27 -50.31 6.43 -14.87
CA VAL A 27 -49.41 7.59 -15.06
C VAL A 27 -48.89 8.10 -13.71
N GLU A 28 -49.74 8.16 -12.69
CA GLU A 28 -49.36 8.53 -11.31
C GLU A 28 -48.35 7.52 -10.74
N GLU A 29 -48.61 6.22 -10.85
CA GLU A 29 -47.66 5.18 -10.42
C GLU A 29 -46.31 5.27 -11.16
N MET A 30 -46.34 5.56 -12.46
CA MET A 30 -45.11 5.72 -13.25
C MET A 30 -44.33 6.98 -12.83
N HIS A 31 -45.01 8.08 -12.50
CA HIS A 31 -44.37 9.27 -11.94
C HIS A 31 -43.73 8.99 -10.58
N ASP A 32 -44.40 8.25 -9.69
CA ASP A 32 -43.84 7.86 -8.39
C ASP A 32 -42.60 6.96 -8.55
N ARG A 33 -42.65 6.01 -9.51
CA ARG A 33 -41.48 5.19 -9.87
C ARG A 33 -40.34 6.04 -10.43
N GLU A 34 -40.63 7.03 -11.27
CA GLU A 34 -39.61 7.94 -11.80
C GLU A 34 -38.97 8.78 -10.69
N LEU A 35 -39.78 9.34 -9.79
CA LEU A 35 -39.30 10.14 -8.67
C LEU A 35 -38.37 9.33 -7.76
N THR A 36 -38.75 8.10 -7.41
CA THR A 36 -37.93 7.21 -6.57
C THR A 36 -36.62 6.82 -7.27
N LEU A 37 -36.65 6.52 -8.57
CA LEU A 37 -35.43 6.25 -9.34
C LEU A 37 -34.52 7.48 -9.45
N SER A 38 -35.09 8.67 -9.61
CA SER A 38 -34.35 9.93 -9.63
C SER A 38 -33.66 10.20 -8.28
N GLN A 39 -34.37 10.00 -7.17
CA GLN A 39 -33.80 10.10 -5.81
C GLN A 39 -32.66 9.09 -5.60
N GLN A 40 -32.84 7.83 -6.03
CA GLN A 40 -31.79 6.82 -5.95
C GLN A 40 -30.57 7.17 -6.80
N THR A 41 -30.78 7.76 -7.98
CA THR A 41 -29.69 8.19 -8.86
C THR A 41 -28.89 9.31 -8.21
N CYS A 42 -29.57 10.34 -7.69
CA CYS A 42 -28.95 11.43 -6.96
C CYS A 42 -28.14 10.92 -5.74
N ALA A 43 -28.70 10.00 -4.95
CA ALA A 43 -28.00 9.41 -3.82
C ALA A 43 -26.74 8.65 -4.23
N LYS A 44 -26.80 7.88 -5.33
CA LYS A 44 -25.63 7.16 -5.87
C LYS A 44 -24.56 8.12 -6.42
N GLU A 45 -24.95 9.23 -7.03
CA GLU A 45 -24.02 10.25 -7.51
C GLU A 45 -23.26 10.89 -6.34
N ILE A 46 -23.95 11.20 -5.24
CA ILE A 46 -23.32 11.71 -4.02
C ILE A 46 -22.33 10.68 -3.45
N GLN A 47 -22.76 9.42 -3.29
CA GLN A 47 -21.91 8.35 -2.77
C GLN A 47 -20.65 8.12 -3.64
N LEU A 48 -20.79 8.22 -4.97
CA LEU A 48 -19.68 8.09 -5.90
C LEU A 48 -18.72 9.28 -5.79
N GLY A 49 -19.22 10.49 -5.57
CA GLY A 49 -18.40 11.67 -5.29
C GLY A 49 -17.58 11.53 -4.00
N GLU A 50 -18.20 11.04 -2.92
CA GLU A 50 -17.53 10.78 -1.64
C GLU A 50 -16.41 9.74 -1.79
N SER A 51 -16.70 8.61 -2.44
CA SER A 51 -15.72 7.56 -2.75
C SER A 51 -14.53 8.07 -3.58
N GLN A 52 -14.76 9.00 -4.51
CA GLN A 52 -13.69 9.59 -5.31
C GLN A 52 -12.75 10.45 -4.46
N LEU A 53 -13.30 11.26 -3.56
CA LEU A 53 -12.50 12.10 -2.66
C LEU A 53 -11.65 11.25 -1.72
N GLU A 54 -12.21 10.21 -1.09
CA GLU A 54 -11.47 9.27 -0.25
C GLU A 54 -10.29 8.62 -1.00
N LEU A 55 -10.52 8.26 -2.27
CA LEU A 55 -9.50 7.66 -3.13
C LEU A 55 -8.39 8.66 -3.47
N GLU A 56 -8.71 9.93 -3.70
CA GLU A 56 -7.73 10.99 -3.91
C GLU A 56 -6.88 11.26 -2.65
N GLU A 57 -7.51 11.28 -1.48
CA GLU A 57 -6.84 11.41 -0.19
C GLU A 57 -5.89 10.24 0.06
N LEU A 58 -6.35 9.01 -0.18
CA LEU A 58 -5.52 7.80 -0.04
C LEU A 58 -4.36 7.80 -1.04
N ARG A 59 -4.58 8.27 -2.27
CA ARG A 59 -3.49 8.44 -3.25
C ARG A 59 -2.48 9.50 -2.81
N HIS A 60 -2.93 10.54 -2.13
CA HIS A 60 -2.03 11.57 -1.61
C HIS A 60 -1.21 11.05 -0.43
N SER A 61 -1.85 10.36 0.52
CA SER A 61 -1.16 9.75 1.67
C SER A 61 -0.18 8.65 1.23
N TYR A 62 -0.55 7.82 0.25
CA TYR A 62 0.35 6.83 -0.34
C TYR A 62 1.60 7.48 -0.94
N ARG A 63 1.43 8.57 -1.72
CA ARG A 63 2.57 9.33 -2.28
C ARG A 63 3.45 9.89 -1.17
N GLN A 64 2.86 10.45 -0.11
CA GLN A 64 3.64 10.96 1.02
C GLN A 64 4.42 9.85 1.74
N LEU A 65 3.79 8.70 1.98
CA LEU A 65 4.44 7.56 2.61
C LEU A 65 5.57 7.00 1.73
N GLN A 66 5.36 6.96 0.42
CA GLN A 66 6.39 6.58 -0.54
C GLN A 66 7.61 7.50 -0.46
N MET A 67 7.40 8.82 -0.42
CA MET A 67 8.49 9.79 -0.23
C MET A 67 9.24 9.54 1.08
N LYS A 68 8.53 9.32 2.21
CA LYS A 68 9.16 8.98 3.49
C LYS A 68 9.96 7.68 3.46
N MET A 69 9.48 6.67 2.73
CA MET A 69 10.23 5.41 2.58
C MET A 69 11.50 5.61 1.75
N GLU A 70 11.46 6.47 0.72
CA GLU A 70 12.65 6.84 -0.05
C GLU A 70 13.65 7.62 0.81
N GLU A 71 13.19 8.59 1.61
CA GLU A 71 14.02 9.32 2.58
C GLU A 71 14.71 8.39 3.59
N LEU A 72 13.96 7.48 4.23
CA LEU A 72 14.53 6.50 5.17
C LEU A 72 15.53 5.54 4.50
N ARG A 73 15.29 5.19 3.23
CA ARG A 73 16.21 4.36 2.45
C ARG A 73 17.51 5.11 2.18
N GLU A 74 17.44 6.39 1.86
CA GLU A 74 18.62 7.25 1.69
C GLU A 74 19.38 7.42 3.01
N GLU A 75 18.69 7.71 4.11
CA GLU A 75 19.29 7.79 5.45
C GLU A 75 20.04 6.50 5.82
N LYS A 76 19.43 5.33 5.59
CA LYS A 76 20.07 4.04 5.84
C LYS A 76 21.31 3.83 4.96
N SER A 77 21.28 4.27 3.71
CA SER A 77 22.43 4.22 2.81
C SER A 77 23.59 5.09 3.32
N LEU A 78 23.28 6.32 3.76
CA LEU A 78 24.27 7.23 4.35
C LEU A 78 24.83 6.70 5.67
N GLN A 79 24.00 6.10 6.52
CA GLN A 79 24.45 5.46 7.77
C GLN A 79 25.37 4.28 7.51
N HIS A 80 25.11 3.45 6.49
CA HIS A 80 26.00 2.35 6.12
C HIS A 80 27.37 2.87 5.65
N LEU A 81 27.39 3.90 4.80
CA LEU A 81 28.63 4.53 4.35
C LEU A 81 29.43 5.12 5.53
N ASN A 82 28.75 5.79 6.46
CA ASN A 82 29.38 6.38 7.65
C ASN A 82 29.82 5.33 8.68
N SER A 83 29.10 4.22 8.84
CA SER A 83 29.48 3.14 9.76
C SER A 83 30.73 2.40 9.25
N THR A 84 30.84 2.23 7.93
CA THR A 84 32.00 1.55 7.33
C THR A 84 33.25 2.43 7.43
N SER A 85 33.13 3.74 7.24
CA SER A 85 34.26 4.69 7.39
C SER A 85 34.68 4.88 8.84
N THR A 86 33.73 4.97 9.78
CA THR A 86 34.04 5.07 11.22
C THR A 86 34.66 3.78 11.78
N SER A 87 34.24 2.61 11.32
CA SER A 87 34.85 1.33 11.71
C SER A 87 36.32 1.24 11.30
N LEU A 88 36.67 1.64 10.08
CA LEU A 88 38.06 1.63 9.61
C LEU A 88 38.93 2.65 10.35
N LEU A 89 38.41 3.86 10.61
CA LEU A 89 39.13 4.87 11.38
C LEU A 89 39.41 4.39 12.82
N SER A 90 38.42 3.77 13.47
CA SER A 90 38.59 3.21 14.82
C SER A 90 39.57 2.03 14.84
N GLU A 91 39.57 1.19 13.80
CA GLU A 91 40.52 0.08 13.66
C GLU A 91 41.96 0.57 13.44
N ILE A 92 42.15 1.64 12.65
CA ILE A 92 43.45 2.28 12.45
C ILE A 92 43.94 2.96 13.74
N GLU A 93 43.07 3.69 14.45
CA GLU A 93 43.40 4.30 15.75
C GLU A 93 43.82 3.24 16.78
N GLN A 94 43.05 2.16 16.90
CA GLN A 94 43.38 1.05 17.80
C GLN A 94 44.70 0.36 17.41
N SER A 95 44.99 0.23 16.11
CA SER A 95 46.26 -0.34 15.65
C SER A 95 47.46 0.56 15.97
N ILE A 96 47.31 1.88 15.81
CA ILE A 96 48.37 2.85 16.13
C ILE A 96 48.61 2.88 17.63
N GLU A 97 47.55 2.93 18.43
CA GLU A 97 47.65 2.90 19.90
C GLU A 97 48.29 1.59 20.39
N ALA A 98 47.96 0.46 19.78
CA ALA A 98 48.59 -0.83 20.08
C ALA A 98 50.09 -0.85 19.73
N GLU A 99 50.49 -0.25 18.61
CA GLU A 99 51.90 -0.15 18.19
C GLU A 99 52.69 0.78 19.12
N GLU A 100 52.12 1.91 19.55
CA GLU A 100 52.71 2.81 20.56
C GLU A 100 52.90 2.10 21.90
N GLN A 101 51.88 1.36 22.38
CA GLN A 101 51.98 0.57 23.61
C GLN A 101 53.05 -0.54 23.51
N GLU A 102 53.22 -1.15 22.34
CA GLU A 102 54.27 -2.13 22.10
C GLU A 102 55.67 -1.50 22.13
N GLN A 103 55.82 -0.30 21.55
CA GLN A 103 57.07 0.48 21.63
C GLN A 103 57.40 0.89 23.07
N GLU A 104 56.43 1.39 23.84
CA GLU A 104 56.61 1.71 25.27
C GLU A 104 57.03 0.48 26.07
N ARG A 105 56.40 -0.68 25.81
CA ARG A 105 56.75 -1.94 26.45
C ARG A 105 58.17 -2.40 26.10
N GLU A 106 58.59 -2.25 24.85
CA GLU A 106 59.97 -2.54 24.43
C GLU A 106 60.98 -1.58 25.06
N GLN A 107 60.64 -0.30 25.18
CA GLN A 107 61.48 0.69 25.85
C GLN A 107 61.64 0.39 27.35
N LEU A 108 60.54 0.08 28.04
CA LEU A 108 60.59 -0.35 29.45
C LEU A 108 61.40 -1.63 29.62
N ARG A 109 61.31 -2.56 28.67
CA ARG A 109 62.08 -3.80 28.68
C ARG A 109 63.59 -3.55 28.55
N LEU A 110 64.00 -2.60 27.70
CA LEU A 110 65.39 -2.15 27.58
C LEU A 110 65.89 -1.52 28.89
N GLN A 111 65.13 -0.60 29.49
CA GLN A 111 65.49 0.04 30.76
C GLN A 111 65.61 -0.98 31.91
N LEU A 112 64.71 -1.96 31.98
CA LEU A 112 64.76 -3.02 32.97
C LEU A 112 66.02 -3.89 32.81
N TRP A 113 66.41 -4.19 31.56
CA TRP A 113 67.63 -4.92 31.26
C TRP A 113 68.88 -4.13 31.68
N GLU A 114 68.93 -2.82 31.41
CA GLU A 114 70.02 -1.95 31.86
C GLU A 114 70.15 -1.95 33.39
N ALA A 115 69.03 -1.79 34.11
CA ALA A 115 69.00 -1.83 35.57
C ALA A 115 69.48 -3.18 36.12
N HIS A 116 69.06 -4.29 35.50
CA HIS A 116 69.51 -5.63 35.86
C HIS A 116 71.03 -5.78 35.69
N CYS A 117 71.59 -5.34 34.56
CA CYS A 117 73.04 -5.35 34.31
C CYS A 117 73.81 -4.50 35.35
N GLN A 118 73.29 -3.34 35.73
CA GLN A 118 73.89 -2.47 36.75
C GLN A 118 73.90 -3.14 38.14
N VAL A 119 72.78 -3.71 38.58
CA VAL A 119 72.69 -4.41 39.88
C VAL A 119 73.66 -5.59 39.94
N ARG A 120 73.77 -6.36 38.86
CA ARG A 120 74.72 -7.49 38.78
C ARG A 120 76.17 -7.02 38.89
N SER A 121 76.52 -5.92 38.23
CA SER A 121 77.85 -5.30 38.33
C SER A 121 78.18 -4.89 39.78
N LEU A 122 77.23 -4.28 40.49
CA LEU A 122 77.40 -3.92 41.91
C LEU A 122 77.58 -5.16 42.80
N CYS A 123 76.81 -6.23 42.57
CA CYS A 123 76.98 -7.49 43.30
C CYS A 123 78.38 -8.09 43.07
N CYS A 124 78.90 -8.05 41.84
CA CYS A 124 80.26 -8.47 41.51
C CYS A 124 81.32 -7.60 42.21
N GLN A 125 81.13 -6.28 42.27
CA GLN A 125 82.05 -5.36 42.96
C GLN A 125 82.09 -5.60 44.48
N LEU A 126 80.94 -5.83 45.11
CA LEU A 126 80.87 -6.15 46.54
C LEU A 126 81.49 -7.52 46.88
N ARG A 127 81.32 -8.50 45.99
CA ARG A 127 81.94 -9.83 46.10
C ARG A 127 83.47 -9.78 45.90
N GLY A 128 83.95 -8.93 44.99
CA GLY A 128 85.38 -8.73 44.71
C GLY A 128 86.16 -8.02 45.81
N ASN A 129 85.48 -7.37 46.75
CA ASN A 129 86.10 -6.79 47.94
C ASN A 129 86.37 -7.83 49.06
N GLU A 130 85.83 -9.05 48.94
CA GLU A 130 86.03 -10.17 49.87
C GLU A 130 87.02 -11.23 49.32
N SER A 131 87.71 -10.97 48.20
CA SER A 131 88.66 -11.90 47.58
C SER A 131 90.08 -11.33 47.47
N ALA A 132 90.63 -10.95 48.61
CA ALA A 132 92.08 -10.82 48.80
C ALA A 132 92.54 -11.61 50.04
N ASP A 133 92.06 -12.85 50.20
CA ASP A 133 92.80 -13.96 50.85
C ASP A 133 91.88 -15.17 51.02
N SER A 134 91.87 -16.08 50.03
CA SER A 134 91.74 -17.52 50.32
C SER A 134 91.98 -18.34 49.06
N ALA A 135 93.18 -18.92 48.98
CA ALA A 135 93.50 -19.96 48.01
C ALA A 135 93.10 -21.32 48.59
N VAL A 136 92.08 -21.97 48.02
CA VAL A 136 92.08 -23.43 47.76
C VAL A 136 90.91 -23.78 46.83
N SER A 137 91.21 -24.44 45.72
CA SER A 137 90.22 -24.94 44.77
C SER A 137 89.52 -26.17 45.32
N THR A 138 88.20 -26.28 45.14
CA THR A 138 87.58 -27.58 44.86
C THR A 138 86.32 -27.38 44.01
N ASP A 139 86.46 -27.81 42.76
CA ASP A 139 85.46 -28.46 41.91
C ASP A 139 84.01 -28.50 42.41
N SER A 140 83.13 -27.76 41.74
CA SER A 140 81.79 -28.22 41.38
C SER A 140 81.25 -27.39 40.22
N SER A 141 81.27 -28.03 39.06
CA SER A 141 80.55 -27.68 37.85
C SER A 141 79.04 -27.47 38.07
N MET A 142 78.53 -26.32 37.68
CA MET A 142 77.41 -26.24 36.72
C MET A 142 77.39 -24.83 36.18
N ASP A 143 77.79 -24.74 34.91
CA ASP A 143 77.62 -23.60 34.05
C ASP A 143 76.13 -23.24 33.95
N GLU A 144 75.80 -22.04 34.42
CA GLU A 144 74.74 -21.19 33.85
C GLU A 144 75.27 -19.76 33.97
N SER A 145 76.42 -19.48 33.34
CA SER A 145 76.70 -18.11 32.91
C SER A 145 75.86 -17.86 31.67
N SER A 146 74.53 -17.84 31.81
CA SER A 146 73.66 -17.56 30.69
C SER A 146 73.92 -16.11 30.29
N GLU A 147 74.55 -15.97 29.14
CA GLU A 147 74.67 -14.74 28.37
C GLU A 147 73.27 -14.20 28.11
N THR A 148 72.70 -13.38 29.00
CA THR A 148 71.57 -12.50 28.63
C THR A 148 72.14 -11.27 27.93
N SER A 149 72.78 -11.45 26.77
CA SER A 149 73.32 -10.38 25.92
C SER A 149 72.22 -9.64 25.16
N SER A 150 70.96 -10.00 25.36
CA SER A 150 69.79 -9.41 24.72
C SER A 150 68.67 -9.13 25.74
N ALA A 151 68.02 -7.97 25.60
CA ALA A 151 66.84 -7.60 26.39
C ALA A 151 65.68 -8.61 26.20
N LYS A 152 65.67 -9.39 25.11
CA LYS A 152 64.63 -10.38 24.80
C LYS A 152 64.70 -11.67 25.64
N ASP A 153 65.79 -11.89 26.40
CA ASP A 153 66.03 -13.16 27.10
C ASP A 153 66.09 -13.04 28.63
N VAL A 154 65.59 -11.93 29.22
CA VAL A 154 65.52 -11.78 30.69
C VAL A 154 64.35 -12.57 31.27
N PRO A 155 64.61 -13.60 32.11
CA PRO A 155 63.55 -14.32 32.80
C PRO A 155 62.83 -13.41 33.81
N ALA A 156 61.51 -13.57 33.93
CA ALA A 156 60.73 -12.87 34.93
C ALA A 156 61.26 -13.19 36.34
N GLY A 157 61.68 -12.15 37.09
CA GLY A 157 62.22 -12.29 38.44
C GLY A 157 63.75 -12.20 38.56
N SER A 158 64.51 -12.11 37.45
CA SER A 158 65.98 -11.99 37.48
C SER A 158 66.49 -10.72 38.19
N LEU A 159 65.80 -9.59 38.02
CA LEU A 159 66.09 -8.37 38.78
C LEU A 159 65.81 -8.53 40.28
N ARG A 160 64.73 -9.24 40.63
CA ARG A 160 64.35 -9.50 42.03
C ARG A 160 65.38 -10.39 42.72
N THR A 161 65.90 -11.41 42.03
CA THR A 161 66.97 -12.27 42.55
C THR A 161 68.28 -11.49 42.72
N ALA A 162 68.68 -10.70 41.72
CA ALA A 162 69.88 -9.85 41.80
C ALA A 162 69.79 -8.80 42.93
N LEU A 163 68.64 -8.17 43.13
CA LEU A 163 68.41 -7.25 44.25
C LEU A 163 68.39 -7.94 45.62
N SER A 164 67.89 -9.18 45.68
CA SER A 164 67.92 -9.98 46.92
C SER A 164 69.35 -10.38 47.30
N GLU A 165 70.17 -10.70 46.30
CA GLU A 165 71.60 -10.96 46.48
C GLU A 165 72.34 -9.71 46.97
N LEU A 166 72.11 -8.54 46.32
CA LEU A 166 72.65 -7.25 46.75
C LEU A 166 72.29 -6.94 48.21
N LYS A 167 71.03 -7.16 48.59
CA LYS A 167 70.54 -6.98 49.97
C LYS A 167 71.27 -7.89 50.96
N SER A 168 71.50 -9.16 50.62
CA SER A 168 72.22 -10.10 51.47
C SER A 168 73.68 -9.68 51.67
N LEU A 169 74.34 -9.21 50.61
CA LEU A 169 75.72 -8.71 50.66
C LEU A 169 75.83 -7.46 51.55
N ILE A 170 74.88 -6.52 51.43
CA ILE A 170 74.83 -5.32 52.27
C ILE A 170 74.54 -5.67 53.74
N LEU A 171 73.62 -6.59 54.01
CA LEU A 171 73.31 -7.04 55.38
C LEU A 171 74.50 -7.74 56.05
N SER A 172 75.29 -8.51 55.30
CA SER A 172 76.53 -9.12 55.80
C SER A 172 77.57 -8.09 56.23
N ILE A 173 77.63 -6.93 55.56
CA ILE A 173 78.52 -5.80 55.90
C ILE A 173 77.97 -5.02 57.12
N LEU A 174 76.65 -4.99 57.29
CA LEU A 174 75.99 -4.33 58.43
C LEU A 174 76.05 -5.18 59.71
N GLU A 175 75.92 -6.50 59.63
CA GLU A 175 76.09 -7.41 60.79
C GLU A 175 77.50 -7.32 61.41
N THR A 176 78.51 -6.92 60.63
CA THR A 176 79.87 -6.63 61.12
C THR A 176 80.00 -5.25 61.80
N CYS A 177 79.02 -4.35 61.62
CA CYS A 177 79.01 -2.99 62.17
C CYS A 177 78.05 -2.77 63.37
N GLU A 178 77.11 -3.68 63.64
CA GLU A 178 76.08 -3.50 64.69
C GLU A 178 76.55 -3.67 66.15
N ALA A 179 77.83 -3.92 66.42
CA ALA A 179 78.38 -4.02 67.78
C ALA A 179 78.79 -2.66 68.42
N ALA A 180 78.44 -1.52 67.83
CA ALA A 180 78.81 -0.21 68.36
C ALA A 180 77.78 0.91 68.12
N SER A 181 76.69 0.92 68.89
CA SER A 181 76.07 2.17 69.39
C SER A 181 74.94 1.86 70.38
N SER A 182 75.15 2.16 71.67
CA SER A 182 74.88 3.47 72.30
C SER A 182 73.41 3.59 72.69
N ARG A 183 73.05 3.17 73.91
CA ARG A 183 72.80 4.04 75.08
C ARG A 183 71.74 5.13 74.85
N LYS A 184 70.57 4.87 75.45
CA LYS A 184 69.66 5.79 76.17
C LYS A 184 69.61 7.26 75.73
N CYS A 185 68.46 7.64 75.19
CA CYS A 185 67.88 8.98 75.33
C CYS A 185 66.37 8.80 75.58
N GLU A 186 65.98 8.69 76.84
CA GLU A 186 64.57 8.64 77.26
C GLU A 186 64.24 10.00 77.90
N ASP A 187 63.93 11.00 77.07
CA ASP A 187 63.04 12.10 77.47
C ASP A 187 62.58 12.91 76.22
N ASP A 188 63.51 13.27 75.32
CA ASP A 188 63.17 13.99 74.06
C ASP A 188 62.38 13.11 73.05
N GLY A 189 62.56 11.79 73.11
CA GLY A 189 61.86 10.84 72.24
C GLY A 189 60.37 10.68 72.55
N LEU A 190 59.93 10.95 73.79
CA LEU A 190 58.50 10.89 74.14
C LEU A 190 57.74 12.09 73.60
N GLU A 191 58.36 13.28 73.58
CA GLU A 191 57.77 14.48 72.99
C GLU A 191 57.71 14.38 71.46
N GLU A 192 58.74 13.81 70.84
CA GLU A 192 58.74 13.46 69.43
C GLU A 192 57.72 12.35 69.09
N GLN A 193 57.52 11.36 69.97
CA GLN A 193 56.51 10.32 69.81
C GLN A 193 55.08 10.84 70.01
N ILE A 194 54.85 11.80 70.92
CA ILE A 194 53.57 12.51 71.06
C ILE A 194 53.30 13.37 69.82
N LYS A 195 54.33 14.05 69.31
CA LYS A 195 54.21 14.84 68.08
C LYS A 195 53.93 13.95 66.87
N GLN A 196 54.62 12.83 66.73
CA GLN A 196 54.41 11.83 65.68
C GLN A 196 53.00 11.22 65.76
N THR A 197 52.55 10.79 66.94
CA THR A 197 51.19 10.23 67.11
C THR A 197 50.09 11.27 66.89
N SER A 198 50.36 12.55 67.22
CA SER A 198 49.48 13.68 66.89
C SER A 198 49.43 13.96 65.38
N GLU A 199 50.57 13.91 64.70
CA GLU A 199 50.70 14.04 63.25
C GLU A 199 50.02 12.86 62.53
N ASP A 200 50.20 11.62 63.00
CA ASP A 200 49.54 10.42 62.50
C ASP A 200 48.02 10.51 62.72
N SER A 201 47.58 10.99 63.89
CA SER A 201 46.15 11.21 64.17
C SER A 201 45.55 12.31 63.27
N LYS A 202 46.34 13.31 62.89
CA LYS A 202 45.92 14.34 61.94
C LYS A 202 45.85 13.77 60.52
N ALA A 203 46.87 13.03 60.10
CA ALA A 203 46.88 12.33 58.81
C ALA A 203 45.67 11.39 58.69
N LEU A 204 45.32 10.64 59.75
CA LEU A 204 44.16 9.76 59.76
C LEU A 204 42.83 10.53 59.61
N ARG A 205 42.71 11.72 60.24
CA ARG A 205 41.53 12.60 60.10
C ARG A 205 41.42 13.15 58.68
N ASP A 206 42.53 13.59 58.10
CA ASP A 206 42.55 14.12 56.72
C ASP A 206 42.17 13.01 55.71
N LEU A 207 42.63 11.77 55.94
CA LEU A 207 42.29 10.61 55.11
C LEU A 207 40.80 10.24 55.23
N LEU A 208 40.25 10.23 56.46
CA LEU A 208 38.83 9.99 56.70
C LEU A 208 37.95 11.09 56.07
N GLN A 209 38.38 12.35 56.16
CA GLN A 209 37.69 13.46 55.50
C GLN A 209 37.73 13.31 53.98
N GLY A 210 38.87 12.89 53.42
CA GLY A 210 39.01 12.57 52.00
C GLY A 210 38.12 11.42 51.53
N GLU A 211 38.03 10.34 52.32
CA GLU A 211 37.07 9.24 52.10
C GLU A 211 35.62 9.74 52.16
N GLN A 212 35.29 10.61 53.12
CA GLN A 212 33.94 11.16 53.26
C GLN A 212 33.54 12.05 52.07
N VAL A 213 34.48 12.82 51.51
CA VAL A 213 34.24 13.60 50.28
C VAL A 213 34.06 12.68 49.08
N ARG A 214 34.91 11.65 48.92
CA ARG A 214 34.76 10.65 47.85
C ARG A 214 33.42 9.90 47.93
N MET A 215 32.98 9.53 49.14
CA MET A 215 31.68 8.90 49.35
C MET A 215 30.51 9.83 48.94
N LYS A 216 30.62 11.15 49.17
CA LYS A 216 29.61 12.11 48.71
C LYS A 216 29.58 12.22 47.18
N GLN A 217 30.74 12.31 46.54
CA GLN A 217 30.86 12.39 45.07
C GLN A 217 30.28 11.14 44.40
N THR A 218 30.63 9.95 44.91
CA THR A 218 30.10 8.68 44.40
C THR A 218 28.59 8.54 44.64
N PHE A 219 28.06 9.04 45.76
CA PHE A 219 26.62 9.08 46.00
C PHE A 219 25.88 10.00 45.03
N GLU A 220 26.42 11.18 44.74
CA GLU A 220 25.85 12.12 43.77
C GLU A 220 25.87 11.54 42.35
N GLU A 221 26.95 10.86 41.97
CA GLU A 221 27.07 10.16 40.69
C GLU A 221 26.07 9.01 40.57
N LEU A 222 25.92 8.20 41.62
CA LEU A 222 24.95 7.11 41.68
C LEU A 222 23.53 7.65 41.57
N GLN A 223 23.22 8.77 42.22
CA GLN A 223 21.92 9.43 42.08
C GLN A 223 21.69 9.96 40.65
N ARG A 224 22.72 10.51 40.00
CA ARG A 224 22.64 10.96 38.60
C ARG A 224 22.37 9.79 37.66
N LEU A 225 23.10 8.69 37.81
CA LEU A 225 22.91 7.47 37.02
C LEU A 225 21.54 6.86 37.28
N HIS A 226 21.07 6.82 38.52
CA HIS A 226 19.74 6.32 38.87
C HIS A 226 18.62 7.13 38.18
N LYS A 227 18.73 8.46 38.17
CA LYS A 227 17.80 9.34 37.43
C LYS A 227 17.82 9.03 35.93
N GLN A 228 19.01 8.84 35.36
CA GLN A 228 19.17 8.51 33.94
C GLN A 228 18.54 7.16 33.58
N VAL A 229 18.77 6.12 34.39
CA VAL A 229 18.17 4.79 34.20
C VAL A 229 16.64 4.87 34.32
N THR A 230 16.12 5.66 35.26
CA THR A 230 14.67 5.84 35.44
C THR A 230 14.03 6.48 34.21
N LEU A 231 14.63 7.54 33.66
CA LEU A 231 14.14 8.19 32.44
C LEU A 231 14.16 7.23 31.24
N LEU A 232 15.29 6.54 31.03
CA LEU A 232 15.41 5.55 29.95
C LEU A 232 14.42 4.39 30.12
N SER A 233 14.11 3.97 31.36
CA SER A 233 13.11 2.95 31.62
C SER A 233 11.70 3.40 31.23
N VAL A 234 11.35 4.66 31.50
CA VAL A 234 10.05 5.23 31.11
C VAL A 234 9.93 5.38 29.59
N GLU A 235 11.00 5.84 28.93
CA GLU A 235 11.07 5.91 27.47
C GLU A 235 10.93 4.52 26.84
N MET A 236 11.63 3.52 27.38
CA MET A 236 11.52 2.13 26.91
C MET A 236 10.12 1.55 27.11
N THR A 237 9.40 1.90 28.19
CA THR A 237 8.00 1.48 28.35
C THR A 237 7.08 2.18 27.36
N ALA A 238 7.24 3.49 27.14
CA ALA A 238 6.42 4.24 26.18
C ALA A 238 6.60 3.74 24.74
N LEU A 239 7.85 3.49 24.32
CA LEU A 239 8.15 2.92 23.00
C LEU A 239 7.61 1.50 22.84
N LYS A 240 7.58 0.69 23.91
CA LYS A 240 6.97 -0.64 23.88
C LYS A 240 5.45 -0.55 23.71
N GLU A 241 4.79 0.36 24.40
CA GLU A 241 3.35 0.61 24.28
C GLU A 241 2.99 1.10 22.88
N GLU A 242 3.77 2.01 22.30
CA GLU A 242 3.58 2.49 20.93
C GLU A 242 3.75 1.36 19.89
N ARG A 243 4.79 0.54 20.04
CA ARG A 243 4.98 -0.66 19.21
C ARG A 243 3.78 -1.61 19.31
N ASP A 244 3.30 -1.88 20.53
CA ASP A 244 2.18 -2.79 20.74
C ASP A 244 0.88 -2.24 20.14
N HIS A 245 0.64 -0.94 20.26
CA HIS A 245 -0.48 -0.26 19.60
C HIS A 245 -0.38 -0.36 18.06
N LEU A 246 0.80 -0.17 17.48
CA LEU A 246 0.99 -0.31 16.03
C LEU A 246 0.79 -1.76 15.56
N LEU A 247 1.25 -2.74 16.34
CA LEU A 247 0.99 -4.16 16.06
C LEU A 247 -0.50 -4.47 16.10
N GLU A 248 -1.22 -3.95 17.09
CA GLU A 248 -2.68 -4.14 17.21
C GLU A 248 -3.41 -3.49 16.04
N LEU A 249 -3.03 -2.27 15.63
CA LEU A 249 -3.61 -1.61 14.46
C LEU A 249 -3.34 -2.37 13.16
N THR A 250 -2.17 -2.99 13.03
CA THR A 250 -1.81 -3.83 11.88
C THR A 250 -2.53 -5.18 11.92
N GLN A 251 -2.80 -5.71 13.11
CA GLN A 251 -3.59 -6.93 13.33
C GLN A 251 -5.10 -6.72 13.27
N ASN A 252 -5.58 -5.48 13.35
CA ASN A 252 -6.96 -5.10 13.06
C ASN A 252 -7.23 -5.27 11.55
N ASN A 253 -7.31 -6.55 11.17
CA ASN A 253 -7.60 -7.07 9.84
C ASN A 253 -8.98 -6.63 9.34
N ASP A 254 -9.82 -6.05 10.20
CA ASP A 254 -11.19 -5.63 9.87
C ASP A 254 -11.24 -4.70 8.66
N THR A 255 -10.31 -3.75 8.54
CA THR A 255 -10.26 -2.84 7.37
C THR A 255 -9.83 -3.58 6.10
N HIS A 256 -8.89 -4.51 6.22
CA HIS A 256 -8.45 -5.36 5.12
C HIS A 256 -9.55 -6.34 4.68
N GLU A 257 -10.29 -6.93 5.63
CA GLU A 257 -11.43 -7.80 5.38
C GLU A 257 -12.59 -7.05 4.72
N GLN A 258 -12.88 -5.83 5.19
CA GLN A 258 -13.87 -4.95 4.56
C GLN A 258 -13.48 -4.59 3.12
N LEU A 259 -12.20 -4.27 2.88
CA LEU A 259 -11.69 -4.03 1.53
C LEU A 259 -11.83 -5.27 0.64
N LEU A 260 -11.45 -6.44 1.12
CA LEU A 260 -11.60 -7.71 0.39
C LEU A 260 -13.07 -8.02 0.08
N LYS A 261 -13.98 -7.73 1.01
CA LYS A 261 -15.42 -7.88 0.79
C LYS A 261 -15.93 -6.92 -0.29
N ALA A 262 -15.56 -5.64 -0.22
CA ALA A 262 -15.92 -4.65 -1.23
C ALA A 262 -15.40 -5.01 -2.63
N ILE A 263 -14.19 -5.58 -2.73
CA ILE A 263 -13.65 -6.08 -3.99
C ILE A 263 -14.50 -7.22 -4.54
N LYS A 264 -14.86 -8.21 -3.70
CA LYS A 264 -15.73 -9.33 -4.11
C LYS A 264 -17.10 -8.86 -4.58
N ASP A 265 -17.73 -7.96 -3.85
CA ASP A 265 -19.04 -7.41 -4.18
C ASP A 265 -19.00 -6.64 -5.52
N ARG A 266 -17.94 -5.87 -5.76
CA ARG A 266 -17.70 -5.19 -7.05
C ARG A 266 -17.55 -6.19 -8.19
N ASP A 267 -16.74 -7.23 -8.00
CA ASP A 267 -16.48 -8.22 -9.04
C ASP A 267 -17.74 -9.03 -9.37
N GLU A 268 -18.58 -9.34 -8.38
CA GLU A 268 -19.90 -9.95 -8.58
C GLU A 268 -20.83 -9.03 -9.38
N ALA A 269 -20.85 -7.73 -9.06
CA ALA A 269 -21.64 -6.74 -9.81
C ALA A 269 -21.18 -6.61 -11.26
N ILE A 270 -19.86 -6.65 -11.51
CA ILE A 270 -19.29 -6.66 -12.87
C ILE A 270 -19.71 -7.91 -13.63
N ALA A 271 -19.67 -9.08 -12.99
CA ALA A 271 -20.11 -10.34 -13.61
C ALA A 271 -21.60 -10.29 -14.01
N LYS A 272 -22.46 -9.78 -13.12
CA LYS A 272 -23.90 -9.59 -13.41
C LYS A 272 -24.13 -8.59 -14.54
N LYS A 273 -23.40 -7.47 -14.56
CA LYS A 273 -23.45 -6.49 -15.65
C LYS A 273 -23.09 -7.14 -16.99
N ASN A 274 -21.97 -7.86 -17.06
CA ASN A 274 -21.51 -8.51 -18.28
C ASN A 274 -22.53 -9.54 -18.77
N ALA A 275 -23.16 -10.31 -17.86
CA ALA A 275 -24.22 -11.25 -18.22
C ALA A 275 -25.44 -10.55 -18.86
N VAL A 276 -25.88 -9.42 -18.30
CA VAL A 276 -26.98 -8.62 -18.88
C VAL A 276 -26.58 -8.02 -20.23
N GLU A 277 -25.35 -7.53 -20.38
CA GLU A 277 -24.84 -7.00 -21.65
C GLU A 277 -24.80 -8.09 -22.74
N MET A 278 -24.45 -9.32 -22.39
CA MET A 278 -24.49 -10.47 -23.31
C MET A 278 -25.92 -10.79 -23.77
N GLU A 279 -26.89 -10.83 -22.84
CA GLU A 279 -28.30 -11.05 -23.19
C GLU A 279 -28.85 -9.88 -24.03
N LEU A 280 -28.46 -8.64 -23.74
CA LEU A 280 -28.83 -7.48 -24.55
C LEU A 280 -28.30 -7.58 -25.98
N ALA A 281 -27.04 -8.00 -26.14
CA ALA A 281 -26.44 -8.21 -27.46
C ALA A 281 -27.18 -9.31 -28.24
N LYS A 282 -27.57 -10.40 -27.56
CA LYS A 282 -28.39 -11.47 -28.14
C LYS A 282 -29.75 -10.97 -28.60
N CYS A 283 -30.49 -10.24 -27.75
CA CYS A 283 -31.78 -9.67 -28.12
C CYS A 283 -31.67 -8.68 -29.30
N ARG A 284 -30.57 -7.92 -29.42
CA ARG A 284 -30.33 -7.07 -30.58
C ARG A 284 -30.17 -7.87 -31.86
N ILE A 285 -29.42 -8.98 -31.82
CA ILE A 285 -29.25 -9.88 -32.97
C ILE A 285 -30.61 -10.46 -33.37
N ASP A 286 -31.41 -10.92 -32.41
CA ASP A 286 -32.75 -11.47 -32.66
C ASP A 286 -33.67 -10.43 -33.29
N LEU A 287 -33.64 -9.18 -32.81
CA LEU A 287 -34.40 -8.07 -33.39
C LEU A 287 -33.97 -7.76 -34.84
N MET A 288 -32.67 -7.74 -35.11
CA MET A 288 -32.16 -7.54 -36.46
C MET A 288 -32.58 -8.68 -37.40
N SER A 289 -32.52 -9.92 -36.94
CA SER A 289 -32.99 -11.09 -37.70
C SER A 289 -34.49 -11.00 -38.00
N LEU A 290 -35.31 -10.65 -37.01
CA LEU A 290 -36.75 -10.51 -37.18
C LEU A 290 -37.10 -9.35 -38.12
N ASN A 291 -36.36 -8.24 -38.06
CA ASN A 291 -36.54 -7.12 -38.98
C ASN A 291 -36.24 -7.54 -40.43
N THR A 292 -35.15 -8.27 -40.66
CA THR A 292 -34.87 -8.85 -41.99
C THR A 292 -36.01 -9.75 -42.47
N GLN A 293 -36.50 -10.66 -41.62
CA GLN A 293 -37.63 -11.53 -41.97
C GLN A 293 -38.91 -10.75 -42.30
N LEU A 294 -39.19 -9.67 -41.56
CA LEU A 294 -40.33 -8.80 -41.81
C LEU A 294 -40.20 -8.08 -43.16
N LEU A 295 -39.02 -7.54 -43.48
CA LEU A 295 -38.76 -6.89 -44.76
C LEU A 295 -38.93 -7.87 -45.92
N ASP A 296 -38.43 -9.11 -45.78
CA ASP A 296 -38.62 -10.15 -46.80
C ASP A 296 -40.10 -10.51 -47.00
N ALA A 297 -40.87 -10.63 -45.91
CA ALA A 297 -42.31 -10.88 -45.97
C ALA A 297 -43.08 -9.74 -46.65
N ILE A 298 -42.73 -8.49 -46.35
CA ILE A 298 -43.30 -7.30 -47.02
C ILE A 298 -42.97 -7.32 -48.50
N GLN A 299 -41.72 -7.62 -48.87
CA GLN A 299 -41.30 -7.69 -50.26
C GLN A 299 -42.04 -8.81 -51.01
N GLN A 300 -42.21 -9.98 -50.41
CA GLN A 300 -43.00 -11.08 -50.98
C GLN A 300 -44.46 -10.68 -51.19
N LYS A 301 -45.08 -10.04 -50.19
CA LYS A 301 -46.46 -9.54 -50.29
C LYS A 301 -46.60 -8.52 -51.42
N LEU A 302 -45.67 -7.57 -51.51
CA LEU A 302 -45.67 -6.55 -52.59
C LEU A 302 -45.60 -7.21 -53.97
N ASN A 303 -44.70 -8.18 -54.14
CA ASN A 303 -44.54 -8.91 -55.41
C ASN A 303 -45.83 -9.65 -55.80
N LEU A 304 -46.50 -10.31 -54.83
CA LEU A 304 -47.77 -11.00 -55.08
C LEU A 304 -48.90 -10.03 -55.42
N SER A 305 -48.97 -8.88 -54.74
CA SER A 305 -49.94 -7.83 -55.06
C SER A 305 -49.75 -7.29 -56.48
N GLN A 306 -48.51 -7.07 -56.91
CA GLN A 306 -48.21 -6.66 -58.28
C GLN A 306 -48.59 -7.72 -59.32
N GLN A 307 -48.35 -9.01 -59.03
CA GLN A 307 -48.78 -10.10 -59.91
C GLN A 307 -50.31 -10.17 -60.03
N LEU A 308 -51.03 -9.94 -58.93
CA LEU A 308 -52.49 -9.90 -58.93
C LEU A 308 -53.03 -8.71 -59.73
N GLU A 309 -52.44 -7.53 -59.59
CA GLU A 309 -52.80 -6.33 -60.36
C GLU A 309 -52.58 -6.56 -61.86
N ALA A 310 -51.42 -7.12 -62.25
CA ALA A 310 -51.15 -7.48 -63.64
C ALA A 310 -52.17 -8.50 -64.18
N TRP A 311 -52.52 -9.52 -63.39
CA TRP A 311 -53.54 -10.49 -63.79
C TRP A 311 -54.93 -9.85 -63.91
N GLN A 312 -55.29 -8.93 -63.01
CA GLN A 312 -56.53 -8.17 -63.08
C GLN A 312 -56.58 -7.35 -64.37
N ASP A 313 -55.52 -6.63 -64.72
CA ASP A 313 -55.45 -5.85 -65.96
C ASP A 313 -55.63 -6.73 -67.20
N ASP A 314 -54.98 -7.88 -67.24
CA ASP A 314 -55.12 -8.85 -68.33
C ASP A 314 -56.56 -9.36 -68.47
N MET A 315 -57.22 -9.68 -67.35
CA MET A 315 -58.61 -10.10 -67.36
C MET A 315 -59.57 -8.99 -67.82
N HIS A 316 -59.37 -7.74 -67.39
CA HIS A 316 -60.15 -6.61 -67.89
C HIS A 316 -59.98 -6.44 -69.40
N ARG A 317 -58.75 -6.54 -69.92
CA ARG A 317 -58.48 -6.50 -71.37
C ARG A 317 -59.20 -7.61 -72.13
N VAL A 318 -59.21 -8.83 -71.59
CA VAL A 318 -59.94 -9.96 -72.19
C VAL A 318 -61.45 -9.69 -72.23
N ILE A 319 -62.02 -9.16 -71.14
CA ILE A 319 -63.44 -8.79 -71.09
C ILE A 319 -63.77 -7.71 -72.11
N ASP A 320 -62.97 -6.64 -72.16
CA ASP A 320 -63.15 -5.53 -73.12
C ASP A 320 -63.07 -6.03 -74.56
N GLN A 321 -62.10 -6.89 -74.88
CA GLN A 321 -61.98 -7.50 -76.21
C GLN A 321 -63.22 -8.34 -76.55
N GLN A 322 -63.71 -9.17 -75.62
CA GLN A 322 -64.90 -9.98 -75.84
C GLN A 322 -66.16 -9.12 -76.06
N LEU A 323 -66.30 -8.01 -75.33
CA LEU A 323 -67.40 -7.07 -75.51
C LEU A 323 -67.33 -6.40 -76.89
N MET A 324 -66.15 -5.96 -77.32
CA MET A 324 -65.96 -5.36 -78.64
C MET A 324 -66.23 -6.35 -79.77
N ASP A 325 -65.73 -7.59 -79.66
CA ASP A 325 -65.99 -8.66 -80.63
C ASP A 325 -67.49 -9.01 -80.71
N LYS A 326 -68.18 -9.04 -79.56
CA LYS A 326 -69.62 -9.28 -79.51
C LYS A 326 -70.40 -8.17 -80.19
N HIS A 327 -70.10 -6.91 -79.86
CA HIS A 327 -70.70 -5.78 -80.54
C HIS A 327 -70.44 -5.86 -82.04
N GLN A 328 -69.19 -6.06 -82.48
CA GLN A 328 -68.87 -6.13 -83.90
C GLN A 328 -69.65 -7.25 -84.62
N LYS A 329 -69.89 -8.40 -83.98
CA LYS A 329 -70.75 -9.47 -84.53
C LYS A 329 -72.21 -9.03 -84.63
N GLU A 330 -72.76 -8.38 -83.60
CA GLU A 330 -74.13 -7.83 -83.59
C GLU A 330 -74.31 -6.73 -84.65
N TRP A 331 -73.35 -5.82 -84.78
CA TRP A 331 -73.33 -4.78 -85.82
C TRP A 331 -73.20 -5.37 -87.22
N SER A 332 -72.37 -6.41 -87.40
CA SER A 332 -72.26 -7.10 -88.70
C SER A 332 -73.57 -7.79 -89.07
N GLN A 333 -74.25 -8.46 -88.12
CA GLN A 333 -75.58 -9.06 -88.34
C GLN A 333 -76.66 -8.01 -88.63
N THR A 334 -76.57 -6.82 -88.04
CA THR A 334 -77.48 -5.71 -88.28
C THR A 334 -77.29 -5.10 -89.67
N VAL A 335 -76.05 -4.99 -90.16
CA VAL A 335 -75.75 -4.49 -91.51
C VAL A 335 -76.20 -5.46 -92.61
N TYR A 336 -76.17 -6.78 -92.38
CA TYR A 336 -76.75 -7.77 -93.30
C TYR A 336 -78.29 -7.89 -93.22
N SER A 337 -78.92 -7.32 -92.20
CA SER A 337 -80.39 -7.28 -92.07
C SER A 337 -81.03 -6.00 -92.64
N PHE A 338 -80.22 -5.06 -93.16
CA PHE A 338 -80.70 -3.74 -93.63
C PHE A 338 -80.73 -3.57 -95.16
N SER A 339 -80.76 -4.66 -95.94
CA SER A 339 -80.92 -4.63 -97.40
C SER A 339 -82.33 -5.00 -97.90
N SER A 340 -83.37 -4.71 -97.12
CA SER A 340 -84.75 -4.75 -97.62
C SER A 340 -85.70 -3.83 -96.85
N GLY A 341 -86.09 -2.72 -97.48
CA GLY A 341 -87.47 -2.19 -97.41
C GLY A 341 -87.84 -1.15 -96.33
N GLN A 342 -87.49 0.11 -96.60
CA GLN A 342 -88.34 1.33 -96.60
C GLN A 342 -89.52 1.56 -95.59
N VAL A 343 -89.44 2.75 -94.96
CA VAL A 343 -90.47 3.83 -94.76
C VAL A 343 -91.12 4.02 -93.36
N LYS A 344 -90.79 5.20 -92.81
CA LYS A 344 -91.30 6.03 -91.68
C LYS A 344 -92.81 6.43 -91.85
N PRO A 345 -93.54 7.07 -90.87
CA PRO A 345 -93.01 8.02 -89.86
C PRO A 345 -93.68 8.14 -88.46
N CYS A 346 -92.83 8.60 -87.53
CA CYS A 346 -93.02 9.67 -86.52
C CYS A 346 -94.04 9.53 -85.37
N GLY A 347 -93.54 9.71 -84.13
CA GLY A 347 -94.35 10.21 -83.00
C GLY A 347 -93.79 10.05 -81.58
N LYS A 348 -92.76 10.84 -81.22
CA LYS A 348 -92.45 11.48 -79.90
C LYS A 348 -92.55 10.64 -78.59
N VAL A 349 -91.44 10.42 -77.86
CA VAL A 349 -90.87 11.25 -76.74
C VAL A 349 -91.81 11.27 -75.52
N THR A 350 -91.46 11.04 -74.24
CA THR A 350 -90.29 10.64 -73.44
C THR A 350 -90.83 10.55 -71.99
N THR A 351 -90.07 9.94 -71.08
CA THR A 351 -89.97 10.27 -69.64
C THR A 351 -90.79 9.43 -68.64
N LEU A 352 -90.09 8.39 -68.14
CA LEU A 352 -89.75 8.12 -66.73
C LEU A 352 -90.82 8.40 -65.65
N ASN A 353 -91.22 7.34 -64.94
CA ASN A 353 -91.50 7.35 -63.50
C ASN A 353 -91.54 5.91 -62.93
N GLY A 354 -91.03 5.74 -61.71
CA GLY A 354 -90.98 4.48 -60.94
C GLY A 354 -89.55 4.17 -60.52
N THR A 355 -88.99 4.79 -59.46
CA THR A 355 -89.23 4.51 -58.03
C THR A 355 -88.93 3.06 -57.67
N GLU A 356 -87.76 2.79 -57.10
CA GLU A 356 -87.57 1.93 -55.92
C GLU A 356 -86.10 1.97 -55.39
N ARG A 357 -85.99 2.27 -54.09
CA ARG A 357 -84.90 2.00 -53.12
C ARG A 357 -85.56 1.12 -52.03
N PRO A 358 -84.87 0.48 -51.04
CA PRO A 358 -83.46 0.58 -50.61
C PRO A 358 -82.78 -0.77 -50.26
N GLY A 359 -81.50 -0.73 -49.85
CA GLY A 359 -80.79 -1.86 -49.21
C GLY A 359 -79.33 -1.57 -48.86
N GLU A 360 -79.11 -0.73 -47.83
CA GLU A 360 -77.92 -0.71 -46.95
C GLU A 360 -77.91 -2.02 -46.09
N GLU A 361 -76.86 -2.62 -45.53
CA GLU A 361 -75.47 -2.28 -45.13
C GLU A 361 -74.83 -3.62 -44.60
N PRO A 362 -73.68 -3.71 -43.88
CA PRO A 362 -72.41 -2.96 -43.85
C PRO A 362 -71.16 -3.91 -43.86
N ILE A 363 -69.93 -3.36 -43.86
CA ILE A 363 -68.77 -3.79 -43.03
C ILE A 363 -67.53 -2.98 -43.42
N GLY A 364 -66.86 -2.40 -42.41
CA GLY A 364 -65.39 -2.29 -42.40
C GLY A 364 -64.80 -0.95 -42.82
N SER A 365 -64.81 0.00 -41.90
CA SER A 365 -64.08 1.27 -41.94
C SER A 365 -62.58 1.11 -42.19
N GLU A 366 -62.12 1.53 -43.37
CA GLU A 366 -60.71 1.82 -43.65
C GLU A 366 -60.27 3.16 -43.02
N GLY A 367 -59.05 3.12 -42.48
CA GLY A 367 -58.41 4.18 -41.73
C GLY A 367 -58.20 5.46 -42.54
N ARG A 368 -58.42 6.59 -41.88
CA ARG A 368 -57.94 7.90 -42.33
C ARG A 368 -56.76 8.34 -41.48
N ARG A 369 -55.61 8.42 -42.17
CA ARG A 369 -54.59 9.48 -42.12
C ARG A 369 -54.12 9.95 -40.74
N LEU A 370 -52.87 9.58 -40.41
CA LEU A 370 -51.98 10.40 -39.60
C LEU A 370 -50.59 10.45 -40.27
N PHE A 371 -50.32 11.52 -41.02
CA PHE A 371 -48.96 11.95 -41.31
C PHE A 371 -48.66 13.12 -40.36
N SER A 372 -47.81 12.89 -39.37
CA SER A 372 -47.33 13.91 -38.45
C SER A 372 -45.94 14.36 -38.89
N PHE A 373 -45.83 15.62 -39.27
CA PHE A 373 -44.57 16.30 -39.58
C PHE A 373 -43.74 16.50 -38.29
N LEU A 374 -42.49 16.02 -38.29
CA LEU A 374 -41.47 16.35 -37.30
C LEU A 374 -40.89 17.75 -37.59
N LYS A 375 -41.20 18.73 -36.73
CA LYS A 375 -40.43 19.98 -36.64
C LYS A 375 -39.33 19.81 -35.59
N LYS A 376 -38.07 19.93 -36.04
CA LYS A 376 -36.90 20.20 -35.21
C LYS A 376 -37.07 21.54 -34.49
N THR A 377 -36.99 21.55 -33.17
CA THR A 377 -36.70 22.74 -32.37
C THR A 377 -35.22 22.72 -32.00
N LYS A 378 -34.48 23.71 -32.50
CA LYS A 378 -33.24 24.20 -31.87
C LYS A 378 -33.66 25.25 -30.85
N CYS A 379 -33.25 25.07 -29.60
CA CYS A 379 -32.74 26.12 -28.72
C CYS A 379 -31.80 25.44 -27.73
#